data_AF-A0A0G4KW83-F1
#
_entry.id   AF-A0A0G4KW83-F1
#
_cell.length_a   1.000
_cell.length_b   1.000
_cell.length_c   1.000
_cell.angle_alpha   90.00
_cell.angle_beta   90.00
_cell.angle_gamma   90.00
#
_symmetry.space_group_name_H-M   'P 1'
#
loop_
_entity.id
_entity.type
_entity.pdbx_description
1 polymer ?
#
loop_
_entity_poly.entity_id
_entity_poly.type
_entity_poly.pdbx_seq_one_letter_code
_entity_poly.pdbx_strand_id
1 'polypeptide(L)' 'MVRQFLSDVLWDETDYLLIDTPPGTSDEHISLAETLLRDAFPGQVAGAVVVTTPQAVATADVRKELNFCAKTNLKVLG' A
#
# COMPACT_ATOMS: atom_id res chain seq x y z
N MET A 1 0.55 -14.02 -4.04
CA MET A 1 1.88 -13.76 -4.63
C MET A 1 2.63 -12.68 -3.86
N VAL A 2 2.02 -11.52 -3.60
CA VAL A 2 2.66 -10.41 -2.85
C VAL A 2 3.19 -10.81 -1.46
N ARG A 3 2.43 -11.62 -0.70
CA ARG A 3 2.89 -12.17 0.59
C ARG A 3 4.25 -12.87 0.50
N GLN A 4 4.44 -13.62 -0.58
CA GLN A 4 5.65 -14.41 -0.79
C GLN A 4 6.87 -13.52 -1.06
N PHE A 5 6.69 -12.39 -1.74
CA PHE A 5 7.75 -11.39 -1.93
C PHE A 5 8.17 -10.71 -0.62
N LEU A 6 7.24 -10.56 0.33
CA LEU A 6 7.54 -9.98 1.64
C LEU A 6 8.23 -10.97 2.59
N SER A 7 7.93 -12.27 2.49
CA SER A 7 8.46 -13.29 3.40
C SER A 7 9.68 -14.04 2.89
N ASP A 8 9.76 -14.33 1.59
CA ASP A 8 10.73 -15.28 1.04
C ASP A 8 11.94 -14.58 0.41
N VAL A 9 11.93 -13.25 0.33
CA VAL A 9 13.02 -12.44 -0.19
C VAL A 9 13.89 -11.93 0.96
N LEU A 10 15.21 -12.10 0.83
CA LEU A 10 16.19 -11.58 1.77
C LEU A 10 16.45 -10.10 1.46
N TRP A 11 15.74 -9.22 2.16
CA TRP A 11 15.87 -7.77 2.01
C TRP A 11 17.04 -7.16 2.81
N ASP A 12 17.64 -7.92 3.74
CA ASP A 12 18.66 -7.46 4.69
C ASP A 12 18.30 -6.11 5.37
N GLU A 13 19.27 -5.34 5.85
CA GLU A 13 19.03 -4.01 6.42
C GLU A 13 18.64 -3.03 5.31
N THR A 14 17.38 -2.58 5.32
CA THR A 14 16.81 -1.69 4.30
C THR A 14 16.19 -0.46 4.98
N ASP A 15 16.63 0.74 4.59
CA ASP A 15 16.04 2.00 5.07
C ASP A 15 14.62 2.22 4.54
N TYR A 16 14.40 1.86 3.27
CA TYR A 16 13.13 2.05 2.57
C TYR A 16 12.82 0.89 1.63
N LEU A 17 11.62 0.33 1.78
CA LEU A 17 11.04 -0.63 0.84
C LEU A 17 9.85 0.02 0.13
N LEU A 18 10.01 0.31 -1.16
CA LEU A 18 8.94 0.84 -2.01
C LEU A 18 8.15 -0.35 -2.60
N ILE A 19 6.83 -0.32 -2.43
CA ILE A 19 5.94 -1.35 -2.99
C ILE A 19 5.09 -0.69 -4.06
N ASP A 20 5.34 -1.06 -5.31
CA ASP A 20 4.50 -0.67 -6.44
C ASP A 20 3.30 -1.62 -6.51
N THR A 21 2.16 -1.12 -6.07
CA THR A 21 0.91 -1.87 -6.08
C THR A 21 0.21 -1.69 -7.43
N PRO A 22 -0.56 -2.69 -7.90
CA PRO A 22 -1.45 -2.52 -9.05
C PRO A 22 -2.38 -1.30 -8.91
N PRO A 23 -3.08 -0.86 -9.96
CA PRO A 23 -4.10 0.18 -9.80
C PRO A 23 -5.40 -0.38 -9.19
N GLY A 24 -6.10 0.47 -8.42
CA GLY A 24 -7.42 0.18 -7.88
C GLY A 24 -7.39 -0.47 -6.48
N THR A 25 -8.57 -0.78 -5.94
CA THR A 25 -8.72 -1.35 -4.59
C THR A 25 -9.00 -2.85 -4.63
N SER A 26 -8.33 -3.59 -5.51
CA SER A 26 -8.58 -5.03 -5.71
C SER A 26 -8.21 -5.87 -4.47
N ASP A 27 -8.60 -7.15 -4.46
CA ASP A 27 -8.26 -8.09 -3.38
C ASP A 27 -6.75 -8.18 -3.10
N GLU A 28 -5.91 -7.86 -4.10
CA GLU A 28 -4.45 -7.83 -3.96
C GLU A 28 -3.99 -6.70 -3.01
N HIS A 29 -4.62 -5.53 -3.08
CA HIS A 29 -4.32 -4.40 -2.18
C HIS A 29 -4.72 -4.69 -0.75
N ILE A 30 -5.92 -5.26 -0.57
CA ILE A 30 -6.43 -5.65 0.74
C ILE A 30 -5.49 -6.68 1.36
N SER A 31 -5.16 -7.73 0.62
CA SER A 31 -4.26 -8.79 1.08
C SER A 31 -2.87 -8.26 1.43
N LEU A 32 -2.31 -7.34 0.64
CA LEU A 32 -1.04 -6.69 0.94
C LEU A 32 -1.13 -5.86 2.22
N ALA A 33 -2.12 -4.98 2.34
CA ALA A 33 -2.30 -4.13 3.51
C ALA A 33 -2.47 -4.96 4.78
N GLU A 34 -3.30 -6.00 4.75
CA GLU A 34 -3.47 -6.93 5.88
C GLU A 34 -2.16 -7.64 6.24
N THR A 35 -1.37 -8.05 5.26
CA THR A 35 -0.09 -8.73 5.49
C THR A 35 0.92 -7.78 6.12
N LEU A 36 1.07 -6.57 5.57
CA LEU A 36 1.96 -5.55 6.13
C LEU A 36 1.53 -5.16 7.55
N LEU A 37 0.24 -4.97 7.80
CA LEU A 37 -0.26 -4.61 9.13
C LEU A 37 -0.11 -5.74 10.15
N ARG A 38 -0.10 -7.01 9.71
CA ARG A 38 0.06 -8.17 10.59
C ARG A 38 1.52 -8.51 10.87
N ASP A 39 2.35 -8.50 9.83
CA ASP A 39 3.69 -9.07 9.86
C ASP A 39 4.79 -8.01 10.08
N ALA A 40 4.50 -6.73 9.83
CA ALA A 40 5.46 -5.66 10.08
C ALA A 40 5.52 -5.27 11.57
N PHE A 41 6.69 -4.82 12.01
CA PHE A 41 6.86 -4.29 13.36
C PHE A 41 6.05 -2.98 13.54
N PRO A 42 5.59 -2.69 14.77
CA PRO A 42 4.92 -1.42 15.05
C PRO A 42 5.76 -0.22 14.59
N GLY A 43 5.21 0.60 13.69
CA GLY A 43 5.89 1.78 13.14
C GLY A 43 6.74 1.53 11.88
N GLN A 44 6.88 0.29 11.42
CA GLN A 44 7.66 -0.02 10.20
C GLN A 44 6.93 0.40 8.91
N VAL A 45 5.59 0.40 8.91
CA VAL A 45 4.79 0.88 7.77
C VAL A 45 4.65 2.40 7.87
N ALA A 46 5.41 3.13 7.05
CA ALA A 46 5.37 4.59 7.03
C ALA A 46 4.03 5.14 6.49
N GLY A 47 3.48 4.51 5.44
CA GLY A 47 2.24 4.94 4.81
C GLY A 47 2.18 4.64 3.31
N ALA A 48 1.20 5.24 2.63
CA ALA A 48 0.96 5.14 1.20
C ALA A 48 1.11 6.52 0.53
N VAL A 49 1.56 6.51 -0.73
CA VAL A 49 1.58 7.68 -1.62
C VAL A 49 0.60 7.39 -2.75
N VAL A 50 -0.39 8.26 -2.95
CA VAL A 50 -1.44 8.07 -3.96
C VAL A 50 -1.14 8.94 -5.17
N VAL A 51 -0.70 8.30 -6.25
CA VAL A 51 -0.33 8.98 -7.49
C VAL A 51 -1.56 9.19 -8.37
N THR A 52 -1.70 10.38 -8.95
CA THR A 52 -2.83 10.71 -9.83
C THR A 52 -2.48 11.65 -10.97
N THR A 53 -3.44 11.86 -11.85
CA THR A 53 -3.40 12.82 -12.95
C THR A 53 -4.63 13.73 -12.90
N PRO A 54 -4.60 14.94 -13.49
CA PRO A 54 -5.66 15.95 -13.29
C PRO A 54 -7.05 15.60 -13.86
N GLN A 55 -7.16 14.55 -14.68
CA GLN A 55 -8.41 14.19 -15.35
C GLN A 55 -9.43 13.66 -14.33
N ALA A 56 -10.70 14.05 -14.51
CA ALA A 56 -11.79 13.70 -13.59
C ALA A 56 -11.90 12.19 -13.31
N VAL A 57 -11.64 11.35 -14.33
CA VAL A 57 -11.65 9.88 -14.20
C VAL A 57 -10.61 9.42 -13.17
N ALA A 58 -9.38 9.92 -13.25
CA ALA A 58 -8.33 9.57 -12.30
C ALA A 58 -8.65 10.04 -10.87
N THR A 59 -9.23 11.24 -10.73
CA THR A 59 -9.61 11.76 -9.40
C THR A 59 -10.74 10.95 -8.73
N ALA A 60 -11.62 10.33 -9.52
CA ALA A 60 -12.66 9.45 -8.99
C ALA A 60 -12.07 8.15 -8.42
N ASP A 61 -11.02 7.62 -9.04
CA ASP A 61 -10.32 6.42 -8.56
C ASP A 61 -9.46 6.72 -7.34
N VAL A 62 -8.74 7.84 -7.31
CA VAL A 62 -8.02 8.32 -6.11
C VAL A 62 -8.91 8.40 -4.88
N ARG A 63 -10.16 8.86 -5.05
CA ARG A 63 -11.09 8.94 -3.93
C ARG A 63 -11.38 7.55 -3.34
N LYS A 64 -11.41 6.49 -4.16
CA LYS A 64 -11.57 5.11 -3.69
C LYS A 64 -10.32 4.66 -2.93
N GLU A 65 -9.12 4.97 -3.44
CA GLU A 65 -7.84 4.65 -2.78
C GLU A 65 -7.71 5.33 -1.41
N LEU A 66 -8.03 6.62 -1.33
CA LEU A 66 -8.01 7.35 -0.06
C LEU A 66 -8.96 6.74 0.97
N ASN A 67 -10.16 6.33 0.53
CA ASN A 67 -11.11 5.63 1.40
C ASN A 67 -10.58 4.25 1.83
N PHE A 68 -9.87 3.53 0.95
CA PHE A 68 -9.22 2.27 1.27
C PHE A 68 -8.13 2.46 2.33
N CYS A 69 -7.25 3.45 2.16
CA CYS A 69 -6.23 3.78 3.16
C CYS A 69 -6.85 4.10 4.52
N ALA A 70 -7.93 4.88 4.55
CA ALA A 70 -8.65 5.18 5.79
C ALA A 70 -9.23 3.92 6.46
N LYS A 71 -9.82 3.00 5.68
CA LYS A 71 -10.39 1.75 6.20
C LYS A 71 -9.34 0.78 6.74
N THR A 72 -8.17 0.76 6.13
CA THR A 72 -7.05 -0.11 6.52
C THR A 72 -6.10 0.55 7.51
N ASN A 73 -6.39 1.79 7.93
CA ASN A 73 -5.54 2.58 8.82
C ASN A 73 -4.11 2.81 8.27
N LEU A 74 -3.97 2.83 6.94
CA LEU A 74 -2.75 3.24 6.26
C LEU A 74 -2.68 4.76 6.20
N LYS A 75 -1.60 5.33 6.73
CA LYS A 75 -1.35 6.77 6.68
C LYS A 75 -1.10 7.19 5.23
N VAL A 76 -1.81 8.21 4.73
CA VAL A 76 -1.51 8.82 3.43
C VAL A 76 -0.43 9.88 3.63
N LEU A 77 0.69 9.75 2.89
CA LEU A 77 1.85 10.64 2.96
C LEU A 77 1.80 11.75 1.92
N GLY A 78 1.12 11.51 0.79
CA GLY A 78 0.99 12.41 -0.34
C GLY A 78 0.03 11.87 -1.38
#